data_AF-A0A5C8ERC8-F1
#
_entry.id   AF-A0A5C8ERC8-F1
#
_cell.length_a   1.000
_cell.length_b   1.000
_cell.length_c   1.000
_cell.angle_alpha   90.00
_cell.angle_beta   90.00
_cell.angle_gamma   90.00
#
_symmetry.space_group_name_H-M   'P 1'
#
loop_
_entity.id
_entity.type
_entity.pdbx_description
1 polymer ?
#
loop_
_entity_poly.entity_id
_entity_poly.type
_entity_poly.pdbx_seq_one_letter_code
_entity_poly.pdbx_strand_id
1 'polypeptide(L)'
;MKSYFIFILLFLISCASNTKVYNKNYDNIWINRVKGKSVVAPNGYLYTFMDNGSVEYEINGKKRGIGFFIYAESETNAYYYEKMSLDYVAHNVQGISSVPKTNISMYISFVLSNDNLKMTSGYTKSYYNRLSDWKKNNLNMFGALKDGKDMSEYPVPYLEEINFNNFIEFGKLKAYKN
;
A
#
# COMPACT_ATOMS: atom_id res chain seq x y z
N MET A 1 1.28 -19.12 45.48
CA MET A 1 0.34 -18.25 44.72
C MET A 1 0.90 -16.86 44.37
N LYS A 2 1.91 -16.30 45.07
CA LYS A 2 2.45 -14.97 44.76
C LYS A 2 3.26 -14.86 43.44
N SER A 3 3.95 -15.92 43.00
CA SER A 3 4.74 -15.87 41.75
C SER A 3 3.91 -15.94 40.45
N TYR A 4 2.72 -16.56 40.48
CA TYR A 4 1.85 -16.62 39.29
C TYR A 4 1.25 -15.25 38.93
N PHE A 5 1.00 -14.41 39.94
CA PHE A 5 0.48 -13.06 39.74
C PHE A 5 1.49 -12.15 39.04
N ILE A 6 2.80 -12.33 39.30
CA ILE A 6 3.87 -11.57 38.67
C ILE A 6 4.01 -11.93 37.19
N PHE A 7 3.85 -13.21 36.84
CA PHE A 7 3.88 -13.65 35.43
C PHE A 7 2.69 -13.11 34.61
N ILE A 8 1.49 -13.08 35.19
CA ILE A 8 0.30 -12.50 34.52
C ILE A 8 0.49 -10.97 34.31
N LEU A 9 1.06 -10.28 35.30
CA LEU A 9 1.32 -8.83 35.20
C LEU A 9 2.37 -8.50 34.12
N LEU A 10 3.44 -9.29 34.01
CA LEU A 10 4.47 -9.13 32.99
C LEU A 10 3.95 -9.46 31.58
N PHE A 11 3.04 -10.43 31.46
CA PHE A 11 2.41 -10.78 30.17
C PHE A 11 1.53 -9.64 29.65
N LEU A 12 0.77 -8.97 30.53
CA LEU A 12 -0.08 -7.83 30.16
C LEU A 12 0.72 -6.59 29.71
N ILE A 13 1.92 -6.37 30.28
CA ILE A 13 2.81 -5.27 29.85
C ILE A 13 3.43 -5.58 28.48
N SER A 14 3.68 -6.85 28.16
CA SER A 14 4.23 -7.25 26.85
C SER A 14 3.23 -7.13 25.69
N CYS A 15 1.93 -7.09 25.98
CA CYS A 15 0.86 -6.83 25.01
C CYS A 15 0.61 -5.34 24.75
N ALA A 16 1.24 -4.43 25.50
CA ALA A 16 1.28 -3.01 25.17
C ALA A 16 2.31 -2.75 24.05
N SER A 17 2.24 -3.54 22.97
CA SER A 17 3.03 -3.33 21.76
C SER A 17 2.56 -2.04 21.10
N ASN A 18 3.37 -0.98 21.22
CA ASN A 18 3.39 0.25 20.42
C ASN A 18 2.18 0.43 19.50
N THR A 19 1.02 0.79 20.06
CA THR A 19 -0.10 1.25 19.24
C THR A 19 0.37 2.52 18.55
N LYS A 20 0.57 2.48 17.22
CA LYS A 20 0.89 3.68 16.43
C LYS A 20 -0.25 4.69 16.64
N VAL A 21 -0.03 5.69 17.49
CA VAL A 21 -1.03 6.70 17.78
C VAL A 21 -1.11 7.62 16.56
N TYR A 22 -2.24 7.58 15.86
CA TYR A 22 -2.53 8.54 14.80
C TYR A 22 -2.41 9.96 15.35
N ASN A 23 -1.54 10.76 14.75
CA ASN A 23 -1.34 12.15 15.11
C ASN A 23 -1.72 13.03 13.91
N LYS A 24 -2.88 13.69 14.00
CA LYS A 24 -3.40 14.58 12.96
C LYS A 24 -2.42 15.69 12.53
N ASN A 25 -1.46 16.06 13.37
CA ASN A 25 -0.44 17.02 12.98
C ASN A 25 0.47 16.47 11.86
N TYR A 26 0.73 15.17 11.81
CA TYR A 26 1.53 14.58 10.74
C TYR A 26 0.84 14.68 9.39
N ASP A 27 -0.48 14.53 9.31
CA ASP A 27 -1.22 14.72 8.05
C ASP A 27 -0.99 16.13 7.50
N ASN A 28 -1.17 17.14 8.35
CA ASN A 28 -0.97 18.53 7.94
C ASN A 28 0.49 18.82 7.53
N ILE A 29 1.46 18.28 8.26
CA ILE A 29 2.88 18.44 7.94
C ILE A 29 3.20 17.78 6.60
N TRP A 30 2.76 16.54 6.40
CA TRP A 30 2.97 15.80 5.16
C TRP A 30 2.32 16.49 3.97
N ILE A 31 1.03 16.82 4.06
CA ILE A 31 0.27 17.50 3.00
C ILE A 31 0.95 18.81 2.62
N ASN A 32 1.35 19.64 3.59
CA ASN A 32 2.05 20.89 3.30
C ASN A 32 3.41 20.70 2.64
N ARG A 33 4.10 19.58 2.90
CA ARG A 33 5.38 19.26 2.23
C ARG A 33 5.19 18.82 0.79
N VAL A 34 4.11 18.12 0.45
CA VAL A 34 3.94 17.52 -0.89
C VAL A 34 3.00 18.30 -1.81
N LYS A 35 2.00 19.02 -1.29
CA LYS A 35 0.97 19.68 -2.11
C LYS A 35 1.58 20.60 -3.17
N GLY A 36 1.04 20.54 -4.39
CA GLY A 36 1.50 21.33 -5.53
C GLY A 36 2.90 20.97 -6.03
N LYS A 37 3.48 19.86 -5.56
CA LYS A 37 4.76 19.34 -6.04
C LYS A 37 4.56 18.10 -6.91
N SER A 38 5.52 17.84 -7.77
CA SER A 38 5.55 16.66 -8.61
C SER A 38 6.94 16.03 -8.69
N VAL A 39 6.97 14.77 -9.14
CA VAL A 39 8.19 14.01 -9.40
C VAL A 39 7.93 12.99 -10.50
N VAL A 40 8.93 12.75 -11.35
CA VAL A 40 8.85 11.70 -12.38
C VAL A 40 9.46 10.42 -11.81
N ALA A 41 8.68 9.35 -11.77
CA ALA A 41 9.14 8.04 -11.33
C ALA A 41 9.99 7.35 -12.42
N PRO A 42 10.81 6.33 -12.09
CA PRO A 42 11.69 5.66 -13.05
C PRO A 42 10.97 5.03 -14.25
N ASN A 43 9.68 4.70 -14.09
CA ASN A 43 8.83 4.16 -15.14
C ASN A 43 8.25 5.24 -16.09
N GLY A 44 8.68 6.50 -15.95
CA GLY A 44 8.28 7.63 -16.80
C GLY A 44 6.97 8.30 -16.41
N TYR A 45 6.30 7.83 -15.36
CA TYR A 45 5.07 8.46 -14.87
C TYR A 45 5.39 9.72 -14.08
N LEU A 46 4.65 10.79 -14.34
CA LEU A 46 4.67 12.01 -13.53
C LEU A 46 3.64 11.87 -12.41
N TYR A 47 4.10 11.97 -11.17
CA TYR A 47 3.25 12.00 -9.97
C TYR A 47 3.11 13.45 -9.51
N THR A 48 1.88 13.95 -9.41
CA THR A 48 1.56 15.31 -8.97
C THR A 48 0.66 15.26 -7.75
N PHE A 49 1.14 15.85 -6.64
CA PHE A 49 0.43 15.86 -5.37
C PHE A 49 -0.57 17.01 -5.31
N MET A 50 -1.83 16.66 -5.02
CA MET A 50 -2.97 17.56 -4.91
C MET A 50 -3.02 18.24 -3.53
N ASP A 51 -3.89 19.25 -3.40
CA ASP A 51 -4.02 20.04 -2.16
C ASP A 51 -4.47 19.23 -0.94
N ASN A 52 -5.19 18.12 -1.15
CA ASN A 52 -5.60 17.20 -0.09
C ASN A 52 -4.57 16.11 0.22
N GLY A 53 -3.36 16.19 -0.34
CA GLY A 53 -2.29 15.21 -0.18
C GLY A 53 -2.37 13.98 -1.08
N SER A 54 -3.52 13.71 -1.72
CA SER A 54 -3.63 12.63 -2.70
C SER A 54 -2.75 12.93 -3.93
N VAL A 55 -2.40 11.89 -4.68
CA VAL A 55 -1.45 12.01 -5.81
C VAL A 55 -2.09 11.52 -7.09
N GLU A 56 -2.10 12.37 -8.11
CA GLU A 56 -2.45 11.97 -9.46
C GLU A 56 -1.18 11.50 -10.18
N TYR A 57 -1.30 10.48 -11.02
CA TYR A 57 -0.19 10.08 -11.87
C TYR A 57 -0.61 9.96 -13.34
N GLU A 58 0.27 10.45 -14.22
CA GLU A 58 0.04 10.52 -15.65
C GLU A 58 1.27 10.09 -16.45
N ILE A 59 1.03 9.75 -17.72
CA ILE A 59 2.09 9.49 -18.70
C ILE A 59 1.67 10.09 -20.04
N ASN A 60 2.59 10.81 -20.68
CA ASN A 60 2.34 11.52 -21.93
C ASN A 60 1.11 12.47 -21.86
N GLY A 61 0.97 13.20 -20.74
CA GLY A 61 -0.11 14.17 -20.50
C GLY A 61 -1.50 13.54 -20.35
N LYS A 62 -1.58 12.22 -20.16
CA LYS A 62 -2.84 11.50 -19.91
C LYS A 62 -2.83 10.92 -18.51
N LYS A 63 -3.77 11.40 -17.69
CA LYS A 63 -4.09 10.83 -16.38
C LYS A 63 -4.31 9.31 -16.48
N ARG A 64 -3.62 8.57 -15.62
CA ARG A 64 -3.73 7.11 -15.53
C ARG A 64 -4.37 6.63 -14.24
N GLY A 65 -4.24 7.38 -13.15
CA GLY A 65 -4.93 7.06 -11.91
C GLY A 65 -4.67 8.08 -10.81
N ILE A 66 -5.16 7.74 -9.61
CA ILE A 66 -5.04 8.54 -8.40
C ILE A 66 -4.73 7.61 -7.24
N GLY A 67 -3.65 7.91 -6.50
CA GLY A 67 -3.42 7.40 -5.16
C GLY A 67 -4.11 8.31 -4.14
N PHE A 68 -5.08 7.77 -3.41
CA PHE A 68 -5.81 8.48 -2.37
C PHE A 68 -5.02 8.48 -1.08
N PHE A 69 -4.78 9.67 -0.51
CA PHE A 69 -4.14 9.82 0.79
C PHE A 69 -5.02 9.26 1.91
N ILE A 70 -4.43 8.48 2.81
CA ILE A 70 -5.12 7.91 3.98
C ILE A 70 -4.75 8.70 5.23
N TYR A 71 -3.48 8.62 5.62
CA TYR A 71 -2.90 9.36 6.74
C TYR A 71 -1.37 9.36 6.65
N ALA A 72 -0.74 10.25 7.41
CA ALA A 72 0.69 10.29 7.63
C ALA A 72 1.03 9.66 8.98
N GLU A 73 1.91 8.66 8.97
CA GLU A 73 2.43 8.05 10.20
C GLU A 73 3.49 8.91 10.87
N SER A 74 4.22 9.69 10.07
CA SER A 74 5.23 10.62 10.53
C SER A 74 5.28 11.82 9.59
N GLU A 75 6.13 12.80 9.89
CA GLU A 75 6.37 13.94 8.98
C GLU A 75 6.95 13.52 7.62
N THR A 76 7.48 12.30 7.52
CA THR A 76 8.21 11.80 6.36
C THR A 76 7.56 10.60 5.70
N ASN A 77 6.52 10.01 6.29
CA ASN A 77 5.92 8.77 5.81
C ASN A 77 4.41 8.91 5.77
N ALA A 78 3.82 8.56 4.64
CA ALA A 78 2.37 8.57 4.49
C ALA A 78 1.88 7.37 3.71
N TYR A 79 0.65 6.98 4.02
CA TYR A 79 -0.05 5.86 3.45
C TYR A 79 -1.09 6.33 2.44
N TYR A 80 -1.17 5.56 1.37
CA TYR A 80 -2.07 5.79 0.26
C TYR A 80 -2.73 4.46 -0.13
N TYR A 81 -3.91 4.54 -0.75
CA TYR A 81 -4.44 3.43 -1.51
C TYR A 81 -4.75 3.86 -2.94
N GLU A 82 -4.66 2.90 -3.85
CA GLU A 82 -5.12 3.03 -5.21
C GLU A 82 -6.25 2.03 -5.45
N LYS A 83 -7.31 2.48 -6.14
CA LYS A 83 -8.36 1.57 -6.61
C LYS A 83 -7.90 0.95 -7.93
N MET A 84 -7.64 -0.36 -7.90
CA MET A 84 -7.24 -1.13 -9.08
C MET A 84 -8.27 -2.22 -9.35
N SER A 85 -8.50 -2.53 -10.62
CA SER A 85 -9.36 -3.66 -10.97
C SER A 85 -8.70 -4.98 -10.60
N LEU A 86 -9.46 -5.93 -10.06
CA LEU A 86 -8.92 -7.20 -9.56
C LEU A 86 -8.26 -8.03 -10.67
N ASP A 87 -8.76 -7.97 -11.91
CA ASP A 87 -8.14 -8.64 -13.07
C ASP A 87 -6.74 -8.10 -13.42
N TYR A 88 -6.48 -6.81 -13.14
CA TYR A 88 -5.14 -6.24 -13.26
C TYR A 88 -4.18 -6.79 -12.19
N VAL A 89 -4.66 -6.89 -10.95
CA VAL A 89 -3.85 -7.36 -9.82
C VAL A 89 -3.62 -8.87 -9.88
N ALA A 90 -4.66 -9.64 -10.22
CA ALA A 90 -4.66 -11.09 -10.32
C ALA A 90 -4.42 -11.59 -11.76
N HIS A 91 -3.65 -10.84 -12.57
CA HIS A 91 -3.38 -11.14 -13.98
C HIS A 91 -2.71 -12.51 -14.24
N ASN A 92 -2.19 -13.16 -13.19
CA ASN A 92 -1.57 -14.48 -13.26
C ASN A 92 -2.55 -15.64 -13.06
N VAL A 93 -3.83 -15.38 -12.78
CA VAL A 93 -4.89 -16.40 -12.76
C VAL A 93 -5.31 -16.67 -14.21
N GLN A 94 -5.18 -17.92 -14.65
CA GLN A 94 -5.55 -18.31 -16.01
C GLN A 94 -7.06 -18.23 -16.23
N GLY A 95 -7.43 -17.80 -17.43
CA GLY A 95 -8.82 -17.51 -17.78
C GLY A 95 -9.26 -16.16 -17.20
N ILE A 96 -8.63 -15.06 -17.62
CA ILE A 96 -8.95 -13.68 -17.21
C ILE A 96 -10.46 -13.37 -17.27
N SER A 97 -11.22 -14.02 -18.15
CA SER A 97 -12.69 -13.94 -18.19
C SER A 97 -13.39 -14.40 -16.91
N SER A 98 -12.71 -15.16 -16.04
CA SER A 98 -13.20 -15.63 -14.75
C SER A 98 -12.88 -14.69 -13.58
N VAL A 99 -11.99 -13.70 -13.78
CA VAL A 99 -11.67 -12.72 -12.74
C VAL A 99 -12.65 -11.55 -12.85
N PRO A 100 -13.41 -11.22 -11.78
CA PRO A 100 -14.37 -10.13 -11.85
C PRO A 100 -13.65 -8.79 -11.97
N LYS A 101 -14.25 -7.86 -12.73
CA LYS A 101 -13.78 -6.48 -12.90
C LYS A 101 -14.17 -5.59 -11.72
N THR A 102 -14.03 -6.11 -10.51
CA THR A 102 -14.31 -5.41 -9.26
C THR A 102 -13.07 -4.65 -8.81
N ASN A 103 -13.26 -3.41 -8.35
CA ASN A 103 -12.16 -2.62 -7.83
C ASN A 103 -11.78 -3.02 -6.41
N ILE A 104 -10.50 -3.25 -6.18
CA ILE A 104 -9.89 -3.48 -4.87
C ILE A 104 -8.95 -2.33 -4.51
N SER A 105 -8.69 -2.15 -3.21
CA SER A 105 -7.77 -1.12 -2.72
C SER A 105 -6.39 -1.72 -2.52
N MET A 106 -5.41 -1.24 -3.28
CA MET A 106 -4.00 -1.62 -3.15
C MET A 106 -3.27 -0.54 -2.36
N TYR A 107 -2.59 -0.93 -1.28
CA TYR A 107 -1.97 0.03 -0.36
C TYR A 107 -0.49 0.22 -0.67
N ILE A 108 -0.04 1.46 -0.62
CA ILE A 108 1.37 1.83 -0.75
C ILE A 108 1.72 2.88 0.30
N SER A 109 3.01 3.09 0.52
CA SER A 109 3.50 4.23 1.28
C SER A 109 4.48 5.05 0.46
N PHE A 110 4.38 6.38 0.61
CA PHE A 110 5.41 7.31 0.18
C PHE A 110 6.27 7.71 1.37
N VAL A 111 7.58 7.81 1.14
CA VAL A 111 8.58 8.20 2.12
C VAL A 111 9.40 9.36 1.57
N LEU A 112 9.59 10.40 2.38
CA LEU A 112 10.46 11.54 2.08
C LEU A 112 11.78 11.44 2.85
N SER A 113 12.88 11.56 2.11
CA SER A 113 14.21 11.70 2.69
C SER A 113 14.96 12.81 1.95
N ASN A 114 15.22 13.93 2.62
CA ASN A 114 15.88 15.11 2.03
C ASN A 114 15.22 15.57 0.70
N ASP A 115 13.89 15.72 0.71
CA ASP A 115 13.03 16.02 -0.45
C ASP A 115 13.02 14.97 -1.59
N ASN A 116 13.79 13.88 -1.47
CA ASN A 116 13.63 12.75 -2.37
C ASN A 116 12.43 11.91 -1.93
N LEU A 117 11.50 11.72 -2.87
CA LEU A 117 10.36 10.85 -2.70
C LEU A 117 10.74 9.42 -3.07
N LYS A 118 10.31 8.50 -2.23
CA LYS A 118 10.38 7.06 -2.43
C LYS A 118 8.99 6.48 -2.30
N MET A 119 8.72 5.40 -3.01
CA MET A 119 7.50 4.61 -2.87
C MET A 119 7.86 3.20 -2.45
N THR A 120 7.13 2.62 -1.50
CA THR A 120 7.30 1.20 -1.15
C THR A 120 6.96 0.31 -2.33
N SER A 121 7.77 -0.72 -2.58
CA SER A 121 7.57 -1.69 -3.65
C SER A 121 7.27 -3.07 -3.10
N GLY A 122 5.98 -3.39 -3.02
CA GLY A 122 5.47 -4.69 -2.60
C GLY A 122 5.15 -4.77 -1.12
N TYR A 123 4.96 -6.00 -0.66
CA TYR A 123 4.33 -6.30 0.63
C TYR A 123 5.20 -7.24 1.48
N THR A 124 4.82 -7.43 2.74
CA THR A 124 5.55 -8.29 3.67
C THR A 124 5.38 -9.77 3.32
N LYS A 125 6.21 -10.61 3.94
CA LYS A 125 6.10 -12.07 3.84
C LYS A 125 4.73 -12.59 4.28
N SER A 126 4.08 -11.92 5.25
CA SER A 126 2.72 -12.26 5.69
C SER A 126 1.74 -12.26 4.53
N TYR A 127 1.68 -11.17 3.77
CA TYR A 127 0.79 -11.05 2.62
C TYR A 127 1.06 -12.15 1.59
N TYR A 128 2.34 -12.35 1.24
CA TYR A 128 2.70 -13.34 0.23
C TYR A 128 2.39 -14.77 0.67
N ASN A 129 2.46 -15.08 1.97
CA ASN A 129 2.00 -16.37 2.48
C ASN A 129 0.48 -16.54 2.30
N ARG A 130 -0.33 -15.53 2.67
CA ARG A 130 -1.79 -15.58 2.47
C ARG A 130 -2.15 -15.75 1.00
N LEU A 131 -1.48 -15.02 0.11
CA LEU A 131 -1.65 -15.14 -1.34
C LEU A 131 -1.25 -16.53 -1.84
N SER A 132 -0.15 -17.08 -1.35
CA SER A 132 0.31 -18.43 -1.71
C SER A 132 -0.69 -19.50 -1.25
N ASP A 133 -1.18 -19.41 -0.02
CA ASP A 133 -2.17 -20.34 0.54
C ASP A 133 -3.49 -20.26 -0.23
N TRP A 134 -3.96 -19.06 -0.54
CA TRP A 134 -5.13 -18.87 -1.39
C TRP A 134 -4.94 -19.53 -2.77
N LYS A 135 -3.79 -19.34 -3.42
CA LYS A 135 -3.50 -19.97 -4.72
C LYS A 135 -3.53 -21.49 -4.62
N LYS A 136 -2.88 -22.06 -3.60
CA LYS A 136 -2.86 -23.52 -3.38
C LYS A 136 -4.26 -24.09 -3.19
N ASN A 137 -5.12 -23.37 -2.46
CA ASN A 137 -6.47 -23.82 -2.14
C ASN A 137 -7.44 -23.61 -3.30
N ASN A 138 -7.29 -22.55 -4.09
CA ASN A 138 -8.29 -22.15 -5.10
C ASN A 138 -7.90 -22.44 -6.54
N LEU A 139 -6.60 -22.55 -6.87
CA LEU A 139 -6.14 -22.77 -8.24
C LEU A 139 -5.71 -24.22 -8.47
N ASN A 140 -5.96 -24.72 -9.67
CA ASN A 140 -5.44 -26.00 -10.16
C ASN A 140 -3.96 -25.86 -10.61
N MET A 141 -3.36 -26.97 -11.06
CA MET A 141 -1.95 -26.97 -11.49
C MET A 141 -1.63 -26.07 -12.69
N PHE A 142 -2.65 -25.66 -13.44
CA PHE A 142 -2.52 -24.72 -14.56
C PHE A 142 -2.75 -23.26 -14.13
N GLY A 143 -3.07 -23.01 -12.87
CA GLY A 143 -3.35 -21.65 -12.38
C GLY A 143 -4.75 -21.13 -12.70
N ALA A 144 -5.67 -22.01 -13.14
CA ALA A 144 -7.10 -21.68 -13.29
C ALA A 144 -7.85 -22.02 -11.99
N LEU A 145 -8.99 -21.37 -11.75
CA LEU A 145 -9.87 -21.66 -10.61
C LEU A 145 -10.33 -23.13 -10.65
N LYS A 146 -10.32 -23.77 -9.48
CA LYS A 146 -10.93 -25.10 -9.27
C LYS A 146 -12.46 -24.99 -9.29
N ASP A 147 -13.13 -26.10 -9.56
CA ASP A 147 -14.58 -26.18 -9.53
C ASP A 147 -15.14 -25.75 -8.17
N GLY A 148 -16.16 -24.89 -8.19
CA GLY A 148 -16.79 -24.32 -7.00
C GLY A 148 -15.96 -23.28 -6.25
N LYS A 149 -14.81 -22.85 -6.79
CA LYS A 149 -14.01 -21.74 -6.25
C LYS A 149 -14.22 -20.46 -7.06
N ASP A 150 -14.05 -19.33 -6.39
CA ASP A 150 -14.17 -18.00 -6.99
C ASP A 150 -13.09 -17.05 -6.44
N MET A 151 -13.20 -15.78 -6.82
CA MET A 151 -12.24 -14.72 -6.48
C MET A 151 -12.65 -13.90 -5.24
N SER A 152 -13.75 -14.23 -4.56
CA SER A 152 -14.30 -13.42 -3.47
C SER A 152 -13.35 -13.32 -2.27
N GLU A 153 -12.59 -14.38 -2.01
CA GLU A 153 -11.58 -14.46 -0.95
C GLU A 153 -10.17 -14.10 -1.43
N TYR A 154 -10.01 -13.52 -2.63
CA TYR A 154 -8.69 -13.16 -3.14
C TYR A 154 -7.99 -12.21 -2.15
N PRO A 155 -6.77 -12.54 -1.68
CA PRO A 155 -6.12 -11.74 -0.65
C PRO A 155 -5.77 -10.34 -1.16
N VAL A 156 -6.37 -9.34 -0.54
CA VAL A 156 -5.97 -7.94 -0.65
C VAL A 156 -5.01 -7.63 0.50
N PRO A 157 -3.88 -6.94 0.25
CA PRO A 157 -2.90 -6.62 1.28
C PRO A 157 -3.52 -5.71 2.34
N TYR A 158 -3.14 -5.91 3.60
CA TYR A 158 -3.44 -4.96 4.66
C TYR A 158 -2.42 -3.83 4.71
N LEU A 159 -2.76 -2.74 5.40
CA LEU A 159 -1.90 -1.58 5.49
C LEU A 159 -0.57 -1.89 6.18
N GLU A 160 -0.62 -2.67 7.25
CA GLU A 160 0.53 -3.19 8.00
C GLU A 160 1.38 -4.19 7.19
N GLU A 161 0.85 -4.68 6.06
CA GLU A 161 1.59 -5.56 5.16
C GLU A 161 2.39 -4.78 4.10
N ILE A 162 2.44 -3.45 4.13
CA ILE A 162 3.37 -2.67 3.30
C ILE A 162 4.82 -2.94 3.72
N ASN A 163 5.71 -3.17 2.73
CA ASN A 163 7.11 -3.46 3.00
C ASN A 163 7.99 -2.20 2.95
N PHE A 164 8.44 -1.74 4.13
CA PHE A 164 9.38 -0.63 4.29
C PHE A 164 10.86 -1.02 4.12
N ASN A 165 11.16 -2.24 3.64
CA ASN A 165 12.53 -2.65 3.31
C ASN A 165 12.81 -2.62 1.80
N ASN A 166 11.79 -2.31 0.98
CA ASN A 166 11.92 -2.26 -0.48
C ASN A 166 11.27 -0.99 -1.01
N PHE A 167 12.06 -0.19 -1.73
CA PHE A 167 11.62 1.10 -2.23
C PHE A 167 11.97 1.28 -3.71
N ILE A 168 11.11 2.01 -4.40
CA ILE A 168 11.42 2.62 -5.70
C ILE A 168 11.73 4.10 -5.42
N GLU A 169 12.95 4.51 -5.77
CA GLU A 169 13.37 5.90 -5.72
C GLU A 169 12.73 6.67 -6.88
N PHE A 170 11.94 7.71 -6.59
CA PHE A 170 11.37 8.57 -7.62
C PHE A 170 12.31 9.74 -7.91
N GLY A 171 12.82 10.37 -6.84
CA GLY A 171 13.72 11.52 -6.92
C GLY A 171 13.14 12.75 -6.20
N LYS A 172 13.73 13.91 -6.45
CA LYS A 172 13.36 15.15 -5.75
C LYS A 172 11.98 15.64 -6.16
N LEU A 173 11.14 15.95 -5.17
CA LEU A 173 9.92 16.74 -5.38
C LEU A 173 10.28 18.14 -5.87
N LYS A 174 9.56 18.61 -6.89
CA LYS A 174 9.71 19.96 -7.45
C LYS A 174 8.35 20.64 -7.50
N ALA A 175 8.32 21.96 -7.41
CA ALA A 175 7.08 22.70 -7.66
C ALA A 175 6.54 22.34 -9.05
N TYR A 176 5.27 21.96 -9.12
CA TYR A 176 4.62 21.68 -10.39
C TYR A 176 4.34 23.01 -11.10
N LYS A 177 4.89 23.18 -12.30
CA LYS A 177 4.65 24.34 -13.15
C LYS A 177 3.70 23.89 -14.27
N ASN A 178 2.51 24.46 -14.28
CA ASN A 178 1.56 24.32 -15.40
C ASN A 178 2.10 24.99 -16.66
#